data_AF-A0ABD7X2P0-F1
#
_entry.id   AF-A0ABD7X2P0-F1
#
_cell.length_a   1.000
_cell.length_b   1.000
_cell.length_c   1.000
_cell.angle_alpha   90.00
_cell.angle_beta   90.00
_cell.angle_gamma   90.00
#
_symmetry.space_group_name_H-M   'P 1'
#
loop_
_entity.id
_entity.type
_entity.pdbx_description
1 polymer ?
#
loop_
_entity_poly.entity_id
_entity_poly.type
_entity_poly.pdbx_seq_one_letter_code
_entity_poly.pdbx_strand_id
1 'polypeptide(L)'
;MVIFIGYRRYYPVKGILCINKHEVKEEDSTVLDIRNYNETTYDSSIQILNIPYAYLKRFYLEIPKGKIHIIAADRVELNLGIRFLRKRGFTIQSYELASCPCKNKSKKGMLGYGV
;
A
#
# COMPACT_ATOMS: atom_id res chain seq x y z
N MET A 1 27.43 4.38 6.75
CA MET A 1 26.10 4.65 7.36
C MET A 1 25.08 5.20 6.36
N VAL A 2 25.42 6.18 5.51
CA VAL A 2 24.50 6.79 4.52
C VAL A 2 23.96 5.80 3.48
N ILE A 3 24.82 4.95 2.92
CA ILE A 3 24.43 3.93 1.93
C ILE A 3 23.36 2.98 2.48
N PHE A 4 23.46 2.60 3.77
CA PHE A 4 22.51 1.72 4.43
C PHE A 4 21.13 2.38 4.62
N ILE A 5 21.10 3.67 4.98
CA ILE A 5 19.87 4.45 5.12
C ILE A 5 19.17 4.61 3.76
N GLY A 6 19.94 4.92 2.71
CA GLY A 6 19.44 5.00 1.34
C GLY A 6 18.84 3.67 0.88
N TYR A 7 19.57 2.57 1.02
CA TYR A 7 19.07 1.24 0.63
C TYR A 7 17.75 0.89 1.32
N ARG A 8 17.64 1.16 2.63
CA ARG A 8 16.41 0.93 3.40
C ARG A 8 15.23 1.80 2.95
N ARG A 9 15.46 2.90 2.23
CA ARG A 9 14.41 3.78 1.71
C ARG A 9 13.98 3.36 0.30
N TYR A 10 14.94 3.12 -0.60
CA TYR A 10 14.65 2.92 -2.02
C TYR A 10 14.43 1.46 -2.44
N TYR A 11 14.99 0.48 -1.71
CA TYR A 11 14.86 -0.92 -2.11
C TYR A 11 13.39 -1.38 -2.05
N PRO A 12 12.86 -2.04 -3.10
CA PRO A 12 11.44 -2.40 -3.16
C PRO A 12 11.06 -3.48 -2.14
N VAL A 13 9.87 -3.35 -1.56
CA VAL A 13 9.27 -4.44 -0.78
C VAL A 13 8.64 -5.47 -1.73
N LYS A 14 9.08 -6.73 -1.64
CA LYS A 14 8.60 -7.83 -2.49
C LYS A 14 7.34 -8.49 -1.92
N GLY A 15 6.61 -9.18 -2.80
CA GLY A 15 5.48 -10.05 -2.42
C GLY A 15 4.20 -9.31 -2.05
N ILE A 16 3.93 -8.17 -2.68
CA ILE A 16 2.68 -7.40 -2.52
C ILE A 16 2.13 -7.12 -3.90
N LEU A 17 0.81 -7.25 -4.06
CA LEU A 17 0.13 -7.09 -5.35
C LEU A 17 -0.12 -5.62 -5.67
N CYS A 18 0.23 -5.18 -6.87
CA CYS A 18 -0.22 -3.90 -7.42
C CYS A 18 -1.60 -4.13 -8.05
N ILE A 19 -2.65 -3.61 -7.42
CA ILE A 19 -4.03 -3.65 -7.95
C ILE A 19 -4.66 -2.28 -7.71
N ASN A 20 -5.70 -1.95 -8.46
CA ASN A 20 -6.47 -0.74 -8.19
C ASN A 20 -7.40 -0.95 -6.98
N LYS A 21 -7.69 0.12 -6.23
CA LYS A 21 -8.60 0.10 -5.07
C LYS A 21 -9.97 -0.52 -5.36
N HIS A 22 -10.50 -0.41 -6.58
CA HIS A 22 -11.78 -1.00 -6.98
C HIS A 22 -11.72 -2.53 -7.19
N GLU A 23 -10.53 -3.12 -7.26
CA GLU A 23 -10.33 -4.58 -7.33
C GLU A 23 -10.20 -5.23 -5.95
N VAL A 24 -10.18 -4.42 -4.89
CA VAL A 24 -10.11 -4.88 -3.51
C VAL A 24 -11.46 -5.49 -3.12
N LYS A 25 -11.50 -6.78 -2.79
CA LYS A 25 -12.72 -7.46 -2.34
C LYS A 25 -13.09 -7.00 -0.93
N GLU A 26 -14.25 -6.37 -0.80
CA GLU A 26 -14.60 -5.42 0.27
C GLU A 26 -14.86 -5.96 1.68
N GLU A 27 -14.87 -7.27 1.94
CA GLU A 27 -15.42 -7.73 3.24
C GLU A 27 -14.44 -7.61 4.43
N ASP A 28 -13.12 -7.64 4.22
CA ASP A 28 -12.11 -7.72 5.32
C ASP A 28 -10.86 -6.85 5.10
N SER A 29 -10.95 -5.88 4.19
CA SER A 29 -9.80 -5.07 3.76
C SER A 29 -9.96 -3.60 4.10
N THR A 30 -9.00 -3.04 4.84
CA THR A 30 -8.89 -1.59 5.03
C THR A 30 -8.13 -0.97 3.87
N VAL A 31 -8.74 0.02 3.21
CA VAL A 31 -8.03 0.89 2.26
C VAL A 31 -7.40 2.04 3.04
N LEU A 32 -6.07 2.06 3.09
CA LEU A 32 -5.27 3.06 3.79
C LEU A 32 -4.57 3.96 2.76
N ASP A 33 -4.96 5.22 2.71
CA ASP A 33 -4.28 6.25 1.92
C ASP A 33 -3.20 6.91 2.77
N ILE A 34 -1.94 6.81 2.34
CA ILE A 34 -0.78 7.37 3.04
C ILE A 34 -0.19 8.60 2.33
N ARG A 35 -0.87 9.11 1.30
CA ARG A 35 -0.49 10.34 0.60
C ARG A 35 -0.72 11.56 1.47
N ASN A 36 -0.15 12.71 1.07
CA ASN A 36 -0.50 13.97 1.71
C ASN A 36 -1.98 14.30 1.51
N TYR A 37 -2.59 14.99 2.48
CA TYR A 37 -4.00 15.38 2.42
C TYR A 37 -4.37 16.13 1.14
N ASN A 38 -3.45 16.95 0.62
CA ASN A 38 -3.65 17.75 -0.60
C ASN A 38 -3.73 16.92 -1.89
N GLU A 39 -3.34 15.64 -1.84
CA GLU A 39 -3.30 14.72 -2.99
C GLU A 39 -4.47 13.73 -2.98
N THR A 40 -5.33 13.81 -1.95
CA THR A 40 -6.40 12.83 -1.76
C THR A 40 -7.65 13.20 -2.55
N THR A 41 -8.21 12.21 -3.23
CA THR A 41 -9.49 12.32 -3.92
C THR A 41 -10.51 11.55 -3.09
N TYR A 42 -11.55 12.24 -2.63
CA TYR A 42 -12.64 11.60 -1.90
C TYR A 42 -13.36 10.62 -2.83
N ASP A 43 -13.54 9.39 -2.37
CA ASP A 43 -14.32 8.38 -3.06
C ASP A 43 -15.38 7.87 -2.09
N SER A 44 -16.64 8.23 -2.34
CA SER A 44 -17.76 7.85 -1.47
C SER A 44 -18.14 6.37 -1.59
N SER A 45 -17.59 5.65 -2.57
CA SER A 45 -17.93 4.24 -2.79
C SER A 45 -17.16 3.27 -1.90
N ILE A 46 -16.02 3.70 -1.32
CA ILE A 46 -15.14 2.85 -0.51
C ILE A 46 -14.77 3.61 0.77
N GLN A 47 -14.77 2.93 1.92
CA GLN A 47 -14.27 3.53 3.15
C GLN A 47 -12.74 3.62 3.12
N ILE A 48 -12.23 4.82 2.81
CA ILE A 48 -10.79 5.11 2.77
C ILE A 48 -10.35 5.77 4.08
N LEU A 49 -9.41 5.16 4.77
CA LEU A 49 -8.73 5.77 5.93
C LEU A 49 -7.52 6.55 5.44
N ASN A 50 -7.55 7.87 5.57
CA ASN A 50 -6.46 8.75 5.13
C ASN A 50 -5.55 9.15 6.30
N ILE A 51 -4.36 8.57 6.34
CA ILE A 51 -3.31 8.90 7.33
C ILE A 51 -1.99 9.06 6.57
N PRO A 52 -1.59 10.30 6.23
CA PRO A 52 -0.36 10.52 5.48
C PRO A 52 0.85 9.87 6.16
N TYR A 53 1.84 9.47 5.37
CA TYR A 53 3.02 8.76 5.90
C TYR A 53 3.67 9.49 7.09
N ALA A 54 3.74 10.83 7.05
CA ALA A 54 4.27 11.67 8.12
C ALA A 54 3.51 11.52 9.46
N TYR A 55 2.22 11.19 9.40
CA TYR A 55 1.32 11.07 10.55
C TYR A 55 1.13 9.62 11.03
N LEU A 56 1.56 8.62 10.25
CA LEU A 56 1.47 7.20 10.63
C LEU A 56 2.06 6.92 12.01
N LYS A 57 3.19 7.54 12.37
CA LYS A 57 3.82 7.31 13.68
C LYS A 57 2.88 7.63 14.85
N ARG A 58 2.01 8.63 14.68
CA ARG A 58 1.08 9.10 15.71
C ARG A 58 -0.24 8.33 15.70
N PHE A 59 -0.75 8.00 14.52
CA PHE A 59 -2.13 7.51 14.37
C PHE A 59 -2.25 6.05 13.88
N TYR A 60 -1.15 5.30 13.78
CA TYR A 60 -1.23 3.90 13.33
C TYR A 60 -2.13 3.00 14.19
N LEU A 61 -2.40 3.36 15.45
CA LEU A 61 -3.29 2.61 16.33
C LEU A 61 -4.77 2.70 15.93
N GLU A 62 -5.13 3.69 15.10
CA GLU A 62 -6.49 3.86 14.56
C GLU A 62 -6.74 2.96 13.35
N ILE A 63 -5.69 2.36 12.78
CA ILE A 63 -5.80 1.47 11.63
C ILE A 63 -6.43 0.14 12.08
N PRO A 64 -7.58 -0.27 11.52
CA PRO A 64 -8.18 -1.56 11.83
C PRO A 64 -7.21 -2.72 11.59
N LYS A 65 -7.30 -3.75 12.44
CA LYS A 65 -6.57 -5.00 12.21
C LYS A 65 -7.23 -5.73 11.04
N GLY A 66 -6.42 -6.25 10.12
CA GLY A 66 -6.94 -6.94 8.95
C GLY A 66 -5.97 -6.87 7.78
N LYS A 67 -6.49 -7.14 6.58
CA LYS A 67 -5.73 -6.98 5.34
C LYS A 67 -5.75 -5.50 4.96
N ILE A 68 -4.59 -4.95 4.63
CA ILE A 68 -4.48 -3.54 4.23
C ILE A 68 -4.15 -3.45 2.75
N HIS A 69 -4.91 -2.62 2.05
CA HIS A 69 -4.59 -2.08 0.74
C HIS A 69 -4.03 -0.67 0.91
N ILE A 70 -2.81 -0.39 0.43
CA ILE A 70 -2.16 0.91 0.59
C ILE A 70 -2.28 1.75 -0.70
N ILE A 71 -2.71 3.00 -0.59
CA ILE A 71 -2.58 3.99 -1.64
C ILE A 71 -1.41 4.93 -1.29
N ALA A 72 -0.45 5.10 -2.18
CA ALA A 72 0.72 5.96 -1.97
C ALA A 72 1.04 6.84 -3.19
N ALA A 73 1.76 7.94 -2.98
CA ALA A 73 2.10 8.88 -4.04
C ALA A 73 3.16 8.28 -4.97
N ASP A 74 4.22 7.72 -4.38
CA ASP A 74 5.35 7.15 -5.09
C ASP A 74 5.89 5.86 -4.43
N ARG A 75 6.87 5.24 -5.08
CA ARG A 75 7.48 3.99 -4.61
C ARG A 75 8.26 4.16 -3.30
N VAL A 76 8.82 5.34 -3.04
CA VAL A 76 9.62 5.60 -1.84
C VAL A 76 8.69 5.66 -0.63
N GLU A 77 7.62 6.44 -0.72
CA GLU A 77 6.57 6.52 0.28
C GLU A 77 5.94 5.16 0.53
N LEU A 78 5.58 4.44 -0.54
CA LEU A 78 5.06 3.07 -0.46
C LEU A 78 5.99 2.14 0.32
N ASN A 79 7.27 2.09 -0.06
CA ASN A 79 8.27 1.24 0.57
C ASN A 79 8.49 1.57 2.05
N LEU A 80 8.42 2.85 2.41
CA LEU A 80 8.54 3.31 3.78
C LEU A 80 7.29 2.95 4.60
N GLY A 81 6.10 3.20 4.05
CA GLY A 81 4.81 2.88 4.66
C GLY A 81 4.66 1.39 4.93
N ILE A 82 4.89 0.54 3.92
CA ILE A 82 4.82 -0.91 4.07
C ILE A 82 5.74 -1.41 5.19
N ARG A 83 7.01 -0.97 5.21
CA ARG A 83 7.96 -1.41 6.24
C ARG A 83 7.53 -0.97 7.63
N PHE A 84 7.06 0.27 7.76
CA PHE A 84 6.57 0.80 9.02
C PHE A 84 5.39 -0.04 9.54
N LEU A 85 4.41 -0.30 8.68
CA LEU A 85 3.20 -1.05 9.04
C LEU A 85 3.51 -2.53 9.35
N ARG A 86 4.30 -3.22 8.50
CA ARG A 86 4.70 -4.61 8.76
C ARG A 86 5.45 -4.76 10.09
N LYS A 87 6.33 -3.80 10.43
CA LYS A 87 7.04 -3.81 11.72
C LYS A 87 6.09 -3.68 12.92
N ARG A 88 4.88 -3.14 12.73
CA ARG A 88 3.83 -3.01 13.74
C ARG A 88 2.81 -4.15 13.72
N GLY A 89 3.03 -5.18 12.90
CA GLY A 89 2.18 -6.36 12.85
C GLY A 89 1.01 -6.29 11.87
N PHE A 90 0.98 -5.27 10.99
CA PHE A 90 -0.06 -5.18 9.96
C PHE A 90 0.23 -6.07 8.75
N THR A 91 -0.82 -6.64 8.17
CA THR A 91 -0.77 -7.48 6.98
C THR A 91 -1.08 -6.66 5.73
N ILE A 92 -0.04 -6.31 4.97
CA ILE A 92 -0.20 -5.59 3.70
C ILE A 92 -0.41 -6.59 2.56
N GLN A 93 -1.59 -6.56 1.95
CA GLN A 93 -1.99 -7.48 0.86
C GLN A 93 -1.68 -6.89 -0.52
N SER A 94 -1.99 -5.60 -0.69
CA SER A 94 -1.91 -4.94 -1.98
C SER A 94 -1.60 -3.45 -1.85
N TYR A 95 -1.25 -2.84 -2.97
CA TYR A 95 -1.03 -1.41 -3.07
C TYR A 95 -1.48 -0.84 -4.42
N GLU A 96 -1.68 0.48 -4.43
CA GLU A 96 -1.87 1.32 -5.60
C GLU A 96 -0.92 2.53 -5.51
N LEU A 97 -0.43 3.02 -6.66
CA LEU A 97 0.39 4.22 -6.75
C LEU A 97 -0.31 5.29 -7.57
N ALA A 98 -0.39 6.51 -7.04
CA ALA A 98 -0.94 7.65 -7.77
C ALA A 98 -0.06 8.04 -8.98
N SER A 99 1.26 8.00 -8.83
CA SER A 99 2.22 8.30 -9.90
C SER A 99 2.30 7.25 -11.01
N CYS A 100 1.86 6.01 -10.73
CA CYS A 100 1.99 4.90 -11.67
C CYS A 100 0.85 3.91 -11.47
N PRO A 101 -0.23 4.01 -12.27
CA PRO A 101 -1.36 3.11 -12.13
C PRO A 101 -0.92 1.66 -12.32
N CYS A 102 -1.46 0.77 -11.50
CA CYS A 102 -1.24 -0.65 -11.63
C CYS A 102 -1.76 -1.11 -13.01
N LYS A 103 -0.94 -1.85 -13.76
CA LYS A 103 -1.42 -2.47 -15.00
C LYS A 103 -2.40 -3.58 -14.62
N ASN A 104 -3.67 -3.44 -15.01
CA ASN A 104 -4.67 -4.48 -14.83
C ASN A 104 -4.13 -5.78 -15.43
N LYS A 105 -3.92 -6.78 -14.57
CA LYS A 105 -3.71 -8.16 -15.02
C LYS A 105 -5.07 -8.73 -15.36
N SER A 106 -5.70 -8.26 -16.44
CA SER A 106 -6.81 -8.99 -17.04
C SER A 106 -6.28 -10.38 -17.44
N LYS A 107 -6.61 -11.38 -16.63
CA LYS A 107 -6.51 -12.83 -16.89
C LYS A 107 -5.42 -13.24 -17.91
N LYS A 108 -4.14 -13.18 -17.54
CA LYS A 108 -3.15 -14.10 -18.14
C LYS A 108 -3.10 -15.33 -17.25
N GLY A 109 -3.53 -16.44 -17.82
CA GLY A 109 -4.00 -17.62 -17.12
C GLY A 109 -2.96 -18.35 -16.28
N MET A 110 -3.50 -19.28 -15.51
CA MET A 110 -2.94 -20.59 -15.24
C MET A 110 -1.98 -21.04 -16.37
N LEU A 111 -0.68 -20.83 -16.18
CA LEU A 111 0.49 -21.42 -16.87
C LEU A 111 1.69 -20.83 -16.11
N GLY A 112 2.44 -21.52 -15.25
CA GLY A 112 2.77 -22.93 -15.17
C GLY A 112 4.29 -23.01 -15.14
N TYR A 113 4.91 -23.20 -13.97
CA TYR A 113 6.26 -23.76 -13.74
C TYR A 113 6.27 -24.24 -12.27
N GLY A 114 5.71 -25.42 -11.99
CA GLY A 114 6.54 -26.59 -11.70
C GLY A 114 7.16 -27.26 -12.92
N VAL A 115 8.49 -27.24 -12.96
CA VAL A 115 9.39 -28.40 -12.93
C VAL A 115 10.76 -27.89 -12.48
#